data_AF-A0A5C8KEN5-F1
#
_entry.id   AF-A0A5C8KEN5-F1
#
_cell.length_a   1.000
_cell.length_b   1.000
_cell.length_c   1.000
_cell.angle_alpha   90.00
_cell.angle_beta   90.00
_cell.angle_gamma   90.00
#
_symmetry.space_group_name_H-M   'P 1'
#
loop_
_entity.id
_entity.type
_entity.pdbx_description
1 polymer ?
#
loop_
_entity_poly.entity_id
_entity_poly.type
_entity_poly.pdbx_seq_one_letter_code
_entity_poly.pdbx_strand_id
1 'polypeptide(L)'
;MQTLEQPVIATDIREDLVQHREKTLEKLYAKAYPMVLHYVKQQHGSPDDAKDLLQDAIILFYEKVVHQKLTLTAAPTTYLMAVCKNRWRHELEKRNRQQELSPEVGEQLQEESALEAPAFALAAFVDKLGEKCRATLVAFYYLGQQLEQIAQQHQYRNVRSATVQKFKCLERLRKSLQGFSIHHFR
;
A
#
# COMPACT_ATOMS: atom_id res chain seq x y z
N MET A 1 -28.67 -24.18 -13.03
CA MET A 1 -27.38 -23.88 -13.67
C MET A 1 -27.44 -22.46 -14.16
N GLN A 2 -27.02 -21.49 -13.34
CA GLN A 2 -26.99 -20.07 -13.69
C GLN A 2 -25.92 -19.38 -12.83
N THR A 3 -24.80 -19.11 -13.50
CA THR A 3 -23.90 -17.96 -13.35
C THR A 3 -23.61 -17.47 -11.93
N LEU A 4 -22.53 -18.01 -11.36
CA LEU A 4 -21.70 -17.30 -10.40
C LEU A 4 -21.01 -16.16 -11.15
N GLU A 5 -21.51 -14.94 -10.98
CA GLU A 5 -20.85 -13.71 -11.42
C GLU A 5 -19.48 -13.62 -10.74
N GLN A 6 -18.42 -13.77 -11.52
CA GLN A 6 -17.05 -13.52 -11.08
C GLN A 6 -16.85 -12.00 -10.86
N PRO A 7 -16.02 -11.60 -9.89
CA PRO A 7 -15.91 -10.20 -9.49
C PRO A 7 -15.26 -9.34 -10.60
N VAL A 8 -16.00 -8.29 -10.98
CA VAL A 8 -15.77 -7.30 -12.06
C VAL A 8 -14.43 -6.52 -11.95
N ILE A 9 -13.60 -6.76 -10.94
CA ILE A 9 -12.36 -5.99 -10.68
C ILE A 9 -11.17 -6.49 -11.53
N ALA A 10 -11.14 -7.78 -11.90
CA ALA A 10 -9.97 -8.39 -12.53
C ALA A 10 -9.84 -8.11 -14.04
N THR A 11 -10.95 -7.85 -14.73
CA THR A 11 -10.98 -7.65 -16.19
C THR A 11 -10.39 -6.29 -16.60
N ASP A 12 -10.60 -5.26 -15.79
CA ASP A 12 -10.18 -3.87 -16.08
C ASP A 12 -8.65 -3.71 -16.10
N ILE A 13 -7.94 -4.24 -15.09
CA ILE A 13 -6.51 -4.00 -14.97
C ILE A 13 -5.66 -4.68 -16.04
N ARG A 14 -6.11 -5.81 -16.59
CA ARG A 14 -5.39 -6.49 -17.66
C ARG A 14 -5.44 -5.66 -18.95
N GLU A 15 -6.61 -5.12 -19.28
CA GLU A 15 -6.77 -4.26 -20.45
C GLU A 15 -5.92 -2.99 -20.31
N ASP A 16 -5.95 -2.36 -19.13
CA ASP A 16 -5.10 -1.22 -18.79
C ASP A 16 -3.60 -1.52 -18.92
N LEU A 17 -3.15 -2.73 -18.55
CA LEU A 17 -1.75 -3.13 -18.70
C LEU A 17 -1.36 -3.42 -20.14
N VAL A 18 -2.30 -3.84 -20.99
CA VAL A 18 -2.07 -4.07 -22.42
C VAL A 18 -2.03 -2.75 -23.19
N GLN A 19 -2.94 -1.81 -22.87
CA GLN A 19 -3.08 -0.54 -23.59
C GLN A 19 -2.16 0.56 -23.06
N HIS A 20 -1.96 0.61 -21.74
CA HIS A 20 -1.31 1.72 -21.04
C HIS A 20 -0.25 1.24 -20.05
N ARG A 21 0.52 0.21 -20.42
CA ARG A 21 1.48 -0.50 -19.57
C ARG A 21 2.27 0.41 -18.62
N GLU A 22 3.04 1.34 -19.17
CA GLU A 22 3.95 2.20 -18.40
C GLU A 22 3.19 3.02 -17.34
N LYS A 23 2.17 3.78 -17.76
CA LYS A 23 1.32 4.57 -16.86
C LYS A 23 0.62 3.72 -15.80
N THR A 24 0.17 2.52 -16.16
CA THR A 24 -0.52 1.62 -15.22
C THR A 24 0.45 1.08 -14.18
N LEU A 25 1.66 0.67 -14.59
CA LEU A 25 2.70 0.20 -13.69
C LEU A 25 3.24 1.32 -12.79
N GLU A 26 3.46 2.52 -13.32
CA GLU A 26 3.86 3.71 -12.54
C GLU A 26 2.84 4.03 -11.45
N LYS A 27 1.54 4.07 -11.81
CA LYS A 27 0.46 4.30 -10.84
C LYS A 27 0.44 3.21 -9.76
N LEU A 28 0.68 1.97 -10.15
CA LEU A 28 0.68 0.85 -9.21
C LEU A 28 1.89 0.93 -8.27
N TYR A 29 3.07 1.25 -8.80
CA TYR A 29 4.28 1.51 -8.03
C TYR A 29 4.06 2.64 -7.02
N ALA A 30 3.62 3.81 -7.48
CA ALA A 30 3.39 4.98 -6.63
C ALA A 30 2.38 4.72 -5.50
N LYS A 31 1.37 3.88 -5.75
CA LYS A 31 0.39 3.48 -4.72
C LYS A 31 0.95 2.46 -3.73
N ALA A 32 1.75 1.50 -4.19
CA ALA A 32 2.24 0.41 -3.37
C ALA A 32 3.52 0.77 -2.58
N TYR A 33 4.38 1.61 -3.13
CA TYR A 33 5.69 1.93 -2.55
C TYR A 33 5.63 2.44 -1.11
N PRO A 34 4.75 3.39 -0.74
CA PRO A 34 4.72 3.87 0.64
C PRO A 34 4.35 2.77 1.65
N MET A 35 3.47 1.83 1.24
CA MET A 35 3.07 0.68 2.04
C MET A 35 4.24 -0.31 2.22
N VAL A 36 4.96 -0.60 1.14
CA VAL A 36 6.13 -1.50 1.16
C VAL A 36 7.24 -0.89 2.00
N LEU A 37 7.58 0.38 1.76
CA LEU A 37 8.63 1.11 2.49
C LEU A 37 8.36 1.12 3.99
N HIS A 38 7.12 1.41 4.39
CA HIS A 38 6.75 1.39 5.80
C HIS A 38 6.94 -0.01 6.41
N TYR A 39 6.46 -1.06 5.72
CA TYR A 39 6.61 -2.43 6.18
C TYR A 39 8.08 -2.86 6.32
N VAL A 40 8.91 -2.55 5.31
CA VAL A 40 10.33 -2.89 5.30
C VAL A 40 11.09 -2.13 6.39
N LYS A 41 10.84 -0.83 6.58
CA LYS A 41 11.43 -0.05 7.67
C LYS A 41 11.06 -0.59 9.06
N GLN A 42 9.82 -1.03 9.27
CA GLN A 42 9.40 -1.69 10.52
C GLN A 42 10.14 -3.00 10.80
N GLN A 43 10.74 -3.58 9.79
CA GLN A 43 11.46 -4.85 9.84
C GLN A 43 12.97 -4.64 9.61
N HIS A 44 13.48 -3.46 9.97
CA HIS A 44 14.90 -3.10 9.90
C HIS A 44 15.53 -3.16 8.49
N GLY A 45 14.73 -3.02 7.43
CA GLY A 45 15.24 -2.90 6.06
C GLY A 45 15.45 -1.45 5.60
N SER A 46 16.16 -1.28 4.50
CA SER A 46 16.48 0.02 3.90
C SER A 46 15.43 0.49 2.88
N PRO A 47 15.44 1.78 2.47
CA PRO A 47 14.62 2.24 1.36
C PRO A 47 14.93 1.54 0.04
N ASP A 48 16.18 1.14 -0.19
CA ASP A 48 16.59 0.43 -1.39
C ASP A 48 16.09 -1.02 -1.37
N ASP A 49 16.14 -1.70 -0.21
CA ASP A 49 15.49 -3.01 -0.03
C ASP A 49 14.00 -2.95 -0.45
N ALA A 50 13.31 -1.88 -0.07
CA ALA A 50 11.89 -1.68 -0.41
C ALA A 50 11.67 -1.42 -1.91
N LYS A 51 12.56 -0.67 -2.57
CA LYS A 51 12.49 -0.45 -4.03
C LYS A 51 12.67 -1.77 -4.77
N ASP A 52 13.70 -2.53 -4.41
CA ASP A 52 14.03 -3.81 -5.06
C ASP A 52 12.90 -4.83 -4.90
N LEU A 53 12.38 -4.98 -3.67
CA LEU A 53 11.24 -5.85 -3.38
C LEU A 53 10.01 -5.50 -4.22
N LEU A 54 9.66 -4.21 -4.30
CA LEU A 54 8.49 -3.78 -5.03
C LEU A 54 8.68 -3.94 -6.54
N GLN A 55 9.87 -3.65 -7.06
CA GLN A 55 10.17 -3.81 -8.47
C GLN A 55 10.00 -5.27 -8.90
N ASP A 56 10.57 -6.21 -8.13
CA ASP A 56 10.40 -7.65 -8.33
C ASP A 56 8.93 -8.08 -8.27
N ALA A 57 8.19 -7.56 -7.29
CA ALA A 57 6.77 -7.88 -7.12
C ALA A 57 5.92 -7.38 -8.30
N ILE A 58 6.24 -6.20 -8.83
CA ILE A 58 5.55 -5.60 -9.98
C ILE A 58 5.84 -6.38 -11.26
N ILE A 59 7.08 -6.80 -11.50
CA ILE A 59 7.45 -7.63 -12.65
C ILE A 59 6.65 -8.94 -12.60
N LEU A 60 6.70 -9.64 -11.46
CA LEU A 60 5.98 -10.89 -11.26
C LEU A 60 4.46 -10.72 -11.40
N PHE A 61 3.90 -9.60 -10.92
CA PHE A 61 2.49 -9.29 -11.07
C PHE A 61 2.13 -9.11 -12.54
N TYR A 62 2.89 -8.28 -13.27
CA TYR A 62 2.67 -8.02 -14.69
C TYR A 62 2.68 -9.31 -15.51
N GLU A 63 3.71 -10.16 -15.35
CA GLU A 63 3.82 -11.43 -16.04
C GLU A 63 2.60 -12.32 -15.80
N LYS A 64 2.18 -12.45 -14.54
CA LYS A 64 1.04 -13.32 -14.19
C LYS A 64 -0.28 -12.78 -14.72
N VAL A 65 -0.49 -11.46 -14.73
CA VAL A 65 -1.71 -10.85 -15.27
C VAL A 65 -1.77 -11.01 -16.79
N VAL A 66 -0.67 -10.72 -17.50
CA VAL A 66 -0.62 -10.83 -18.97
C VAL A 66 -0.82 -12.28 -19.42
N HIS A 67 -0.21 -13.24 -18.73
CA HIS A 67 -0.37 -14.66 -19.02
C HIS A 67 -1.65 -15.29 -18.48
N GLN A 68 -2.58 -14.51 -17.91
CA GLN A 68 -3.84 -15.00 -17.33
C GLN A 68 -3.63 -16.07 -16.24
N LYS A 69 -2.49 -16.04 -15.56
CA LYS A 69 -2.13 -16.94 -14.46
C LYS A 69 -2.54 -16.39 -13.09
N LEU A 70 -3.25 -15.26 -13.06
CA LEU A 70 -3.68 -14.60 -11.84
C LEU A 70 -5.16 -14.24 -11.91
N THR A 71 -5.94 -14.82 -11.00
CA THR A 71 -7.30 -14.37 -10.69
C THR A 71 -7.23 -13.45 -9.49
N LEU A 72 -7.42 -12.15 -9.71
CA LEU A 72 -7.44 -11.18 -8.62
C LEU A 72 -8.77 -11.24 -7.87
N THR A 73 -8.73 -11.64 -6.61
CA THR A 73 -9.87 -11.60 -5.67
C THR A 73 -9.86 -10.35 -4.78
N ALA A 74 -8.79 -9.55 -4.85
CA ALA A 74 -8.57 -8.35 -4.07
C ALA A 74 -7.88 -7.27 -4.93
N ALA A 75 -7.66 -6.09 -4.35
CA ALA A 75 -6.97 -5.00 -5.03
C ALA A 75 -5.53 -5.40 -5.44
N PRO A 76 -5.01 -4.90 -6.58
CA PRO A 76 -3.64 -5.16 -7.04
C PRO A 76 -2.56 -4.81 -6.00
N THR A 77 -2.75 -3.71 -5.27
CA THR A 77 -1.83 -3.29 -4.19
C THR A 77 -1.80 -4.30 -3.03
N THR A 78 -2.91 -4.96 -2.73
CA THR A 78 -2.97 -6.05 -1.74
C THR A 78 -2.14 -7.25 -2.19
N TYR A 79 -2.24 -7.60 -3.48
CA TYR A 79 -1.43 -8.67 -4.06
C TYR A 79 0.07 -8.33 -3.97
N LEU A 80 0.46 -7.13 -4.39
CA LEU A 80 1.85 -6.68 -4.33
C LEU A 80 2.40 -6.69 -2.91
N MET A 81 1.63 -6.20 -1.92
CA MET A 81 2.06 -6.29 -0.53
C MET A 81 2.23 -7.72 -0.05
N ALA A 82 1.34 -8.64 -0.44
CA ALA A 82 1.48 -10.04 -0.07
C ALA A 82 2.78 -10.64 -0.64
N VAL A 83 3.10 -10.35 -1.91
CA VAL A 83 4.36 -10.78 -2.53
C VAL A 83 5.57 -10.18 -1.82
N CYS A 84 5.57 -8.87 -1.56
CA CYS A 84 6.68 -8.19 -0.87
C CYS A 84 6.89 -8.75 0.55
N LYS A 85 5.82 -8.96 1.33
CA LYS A 85 5.90 -9.55 2.68
C LYS A 85 6.47 -10.96 2.66
N ASN A 86 6.12 -11.76 1.66
CA ASN A 86 6.65 -13.12 1.54
C ASN A 86 8.15 -13.10 1.19
N ARG A 87 8.54 -12.29 0.21
CA ARG A 87 9.94 -12.14 -0.20
C ARG A 87 10.81 -11.61 0.93
N TRP A 88 10.35 -10.58 1.64
CA TRP A 88 11.09 -10.01 2.76
C TRP A 88 11.27 -10.98 3.93
N ARG A 89 10.26 -11.81 4.23
CA ARG A 89 10.41 -12.87 5.25
C ARG A 89 11.54 -13.84 4.91
N HIS A 90 11.63 -14.27 3.64
CA HIS A 90 12.73 -15.12 3.20
C HIS A 90 14.09 -14.43 3.25
N GLU A 91 14.13 -13.12 2.95
CA GLU A 91 15.35 -12.32 3.05
C GLU A 91 15.81 -12.19 4.52
N LEU A 92 14.91 -11.94 5.46
CA LEU A 92 15.21 -11.93 6.90
C LEU A 92 15.72 -13.29 7.39
N GLU A 93 15.09 -14.39 6.98
CA GLU A 93 15.56 -15.74 7.29
C GLU A 93 17.00 -15.98 6.79
N LYS A 94 17.33 -15.46 5.60
CA LYS A 94 18.67 -15.55 5.03
C LYS A 94 19.68 -14.68 5.79
N ARG A 95 19.33 -13.45 6.12
CA ARG A 95 20.17 -12.52 6.89
C ARG A 95 20.46 -13.05 8.29
N ASN A 96 19.47 -13.62 8.97
CA ASN A 96 19.67 -14.25 10.28
C ASN A 96 20.65 -15.42 10.22
N ARG A 97 20.50 -16.32 9.23
CA ARG A 97 21.46 -17.42 9.02
C ARG A 97 22.88 -16.93 8.71
N GLN A 98 23.02 -15.80 8.03
CA GLN A 98 24.33 -15.20 7.72
C GLN A 98 24.97 -14.53 8.95
N GLN A 99 24.17 -13.90 9.82
CA GLN A 99 24.64 -13.34 11.09
C GLN A 99 25.08 -14.42 12.08
N GLU A 100 24.42 -15.58 12.10
CA GLU A 100 24.87 -16.74 12.89
C GLU A 100 26.26 -17.26 12.45
N LEU A 101 26.67 -16.99 11.21
CA LEU A 101 27.94 -17.44 10.64
C LEU A 101 29.06 -16.38 10.71
N SER A 102 28.75 -15.12 11.04
CA SER A 102 29.76 -14.05 11.13
C SER A 102 29.27 -12.93 12.06
N PRO A 103 29.88 -12.72 13.24
CA PRO A 103 29.48 -11.67 14.16
C PRO A 103 30.16 -10.36 13.76
N GLU A 104 29.63 -9.64 12.77
CA GLU A 104 30.05 -8.25 12.52
C GLU A 104 28.86 -7.29 12.50
N VAL A 105 29.08 -6.19 13.21
CA VAL A 105 28.15 -5.12 13.57
C VAL A 105 27.88 -4.26 12.34
N GLY A 106 26.63 -4.22 11.87
CA GLY A 106 26.20 -3.34 10.79
C GLY A 106 25.58 -2.05 11.34
N GLU A 107 26.31 -0.95 11.21
CA GLU A 107 25.82 0.41 11.49
C GLU A 107 24.58 0.73 10.64
N GLN A 108 23.57 1.30 11.29
CA GLN A 108 22.29 1.63 10.69
C GLN A 108 22.31 3.10 10.23
N LEU A 109 22.54 3.33 8.94
CA LEU A 109 22.38 4.64 8.32
C LEU A 109 20.89 4.96 8.14
N GLN A 110 20.41 5.94 8.90
CA GLN A 110 19.08 6.54 8.68
C GLN A 110 19.16 7.54 7.53
N GLU A 111 18.74 7.12 6.34
CA GLU A 111 18.43 8.06 5.26
C GLU A 111 16.93 8.45 5.31
N GLU A 112 16.69 9.71 5.67
CA GLU A 112 15.44 10.40 5.41
C GLU A 112 15.39 10.83 3.94
N SER A 113 14.76 10.03 3.07
CA SER A 113 14.43 10.50 1.74
C SER A 113 13.15 11.36 1.80
N ALA A 114 13.29 12.64 1.49
CA ALA A 114 12.18 13.55 1.26
C ALA A 114 11.32 13.06 0.08
N LEU A 115 10.06 12.72 0.34
CA LEU A 115 9.07 12.45 -0.70
C LEU A 115 8.41 13.78 -1.10
N GLU A 116 8.55 14.12 -2.39
CA GLU A 116 8.24 15.41 -2.99
C GLU A 116 6.73 15.76 -3.01
N ALA A 117 6.49 17.05 -2.79
CA ALA A 117 5.48 18.01 -3.28
C ALA A 117 3.94 17.75 -3.26
N PRO A 118 3.26 16.76 -3.90
CA PRO A 118 1.79 16.75 -3.93
C PRO A 118 1.13 16.26 -2.62
N ALA A 119 1.87 15.51 -1.80
CA ALA A 119 1.36 14.92 -0.56
C ALA A 119 1.09 15.97 0.53
N PHE A 120 1.74 17.13 0.47
CA PHE A 120 1.69 18.15 1.53
C PHE A 120 0.30 18.78 1.66
N ALA A 121 -0.38 19.06 0.54
CA ALA A 121 -1.72 19.66 0.58
C ALA A 121 -2.74 18.71 1.20
N LEU A 122 -2.77 17.44 0.78
CA LEU A 122 -3.71 16.45 1.32
C LEU A 122 -3.41 16.13 2.78
N ALA A 123 -2.13 16.01 3.16
CA ALA A 123 -1.72 15.78 4.54
C ALA A 123 -2.26 16.87 5.48
N ALA A 124 -2.15 18.14 5.08
CA ALA A 124 -2.68 19.26 5.86
C ALA A 124 -4.21 19.22 6.05
N PHE A 125 -4.97 18.71 5.07
CA PHE A 125 -6.41 18.50 5.24
C PHE A 125 -6.72 17.32 6.14
N VAL A 126 -5.96 16.24 6.03
CA VAL A 126 -6.12 15.05 6.88
C VAL A 126 -5.80 15.39 8.34
N ASP A 127 -4.78 16.21 8.60
CA ASP A 127 -4.42 16.66 9.95
C ASP A 127 -5.55 17.46 10.62
N LYS A 128 -6.32 18.23 9.84
CA LYS A 128 -7.48 19.01 10.34
C LYS A 128 -8.70 18.16 10.73
N LEU A 129 -8.74 16.87 10.38
CA LEU A 129 -9.87 15.98 10.69
C LEU A 129 -9.85 15.45 12.14
N GLY A 130 -8.75 15.70 12.87
CA GLY A 130 -8.50 15.15 14.19
C GLY A 130 -7.78 13.79 14.15
N GLU A 131 -7.04 13.50 15.21
CA GLU A 131 -6.10 12.39 15.31
C GLU A 131 -6.72 11.03 14.96
N LYS A 132 -7.92 10.75 15.47
CA LYS A 132 -8.60 9.47 15.23
C LYS A 132 -9.00 9.27 13.77
N CYS A 133 -9.44 10.33 13.09
CA CYS A 133 -9.79 10.25 11.66
C CYS A 133 -8.54 10.15 10.78
N ARG A 134 -7.52 10.96 11.07
CA ARG A 134 -6.21 10.88 10.43
C ARG A 134 -5.65 9.47 10.52
N ALA A 135 -5.54 8.93 11.74
CA ALA A 135 -4.93 7.64 11.95
C ALA A 135 -5.70 6.51 11.23
N THR A 136 -7.03 6.53 11.27
CA THR A 136 -7.87 5.56 10.53
C THR A 136 -7.65 5.64 9.02
N LEU A 137 -7.60 6.85 8.46
CA LEU A 137 -7.42 7.04 7.01
C LEU A 137 -6.01 6.68 6.54
N VAL A 138 -4.98 7.08 7.29
CA VAL A 138 -3.58 6.72 7.00
C VAL A 138 -3.39 5.22 7.12
N ALA A 139 -3.87 4.59 8.20
CA ALA A 139 -3.81 3.15 8.38
C ALA A 139 -4.45 2.38 7.21
N PHE A 140 -5.61 2.82 6.75
CA PHE A 140 -6.32 2.13 5.67
C PHE A 140 -5.74 2.41 4.27
N TYR A 141 -5.52 3.68 3.92
CA TYR A 141 -5.16 4.07 2.55
C TYR A 141 -3.65 4.15 2.30
N TYR A 142 -2.87 4.52 3.32
CA TYR A 142 -1.42 4.69 3.19
C TYR A 142 -0.63 3.48 3.68
N LEU A 143 -1.11 2.79 4.73
CA LEU A 143 -0.48 1.58 5.26
C LEU A 143 -1.14 0.29 4.73
N GLY A 144 -2.34 0.40 4.15
CA GLY A 144 -3.10 -0.74 3.62
C GLY A 144 -3.47 -1.79 4.66
N GLN A 145 -3.64 -1.39 5.91
CA GLN A 145 -4.07 -2.28 6.98
C GLN A 145 -5.52 -2.75 6.75
N GLN A 146 -5.80 -3.99 7.14
CA GLN A 146 -7.16 -4.52 7.10
C GLN A 146 -8.02 -3.88 8.20
N LEU A 147 -9.33 -3.76 7.97
CA LEU A 147 -10.24 -3.07 8.90
C LEU A 147 -10.30 -3.76 10.27
N GLU A 148 -10.05 -5.07 10.31
CA GLU A 148 -9.88 -5.89 11.51
C GLU A 148 -8.71 -5.40 12.36
N GLN A 149 -7.56 -5.14 11.73
CA GLN A 149 -6.35 -4.65 12.39
C GLN A 149 -6.56 -3.21 12.88
N ILE A 150 -7.16 -2.36 12.05
CA ILE A 150 -7.51 -0.98 12.38
C ILE A 150 -8.50 -0.95 13.56
N ALA A 151 -9.48 -1.87 13.58
CA ALA A 151 -10.44 -1.99 14.67
C ALA A 151 -9.75 -2.26 16.01
N GLN A 152 -8.78 -3.19 16.03
CA GLN A 152 -8.00 -3.51 17.22
C GLN A 152 -7.09 -2.36 17.64
N GLN A 153 -6.30 -1.81 16.71
CA GLN A 153 -5.32 -0.75 16.96
C GLN A 153 -5.96 0.54 17.51
N HIS A 154 -7.15 0.91 17.02
CA HIS A 154 -7.86 2.12 17.42
C HIS A 154 -9.01 1.88 18.41
N GLN A 155 -9.06 0.68 19.01
CA GLN A 155 -10.02 0.29 20.05
C GLN A 155 -11.48 0.50 19.62
N TYR A 156 -11.81 0.18 18.37
CA TYR A 156 -13.19 0.11 17.92
C TYR A 156 -13.87 -1.15 18.43
N ARG A 157 -15.14 -1.04 18.82
CA ARG A 157 -15.92 -2.17 19.37
C ARG A 157 -16.04 -3.35 18.42
N ASN A 158 -16.06 -3.10 17.10
CA ASN A 158 -16.09 -4.12 16.07
C ASN A 158 -15.64 -3.54 14.72
N VAL A 159 -15.38 -4.43 13.75
CA VAL A 159 -14.98 -4.07 12.38
C VAL A 159 -15.99 -3.14 11.73
N ARG A 160 -17.29 -3.36 11.94
CA ARG A 160 -18.36 -2.52 11.39
C ARG A 160 -18.24 -1.07 11.85
N SER A 161 -17.86 -0.85 13.11
CA SER A 161 -17.63 0.48 13.68
C SER A 161 -16.43 1.16 13.02
N ALA A 162 -15.34 0.44 12.77
CA ALA A 162 -14.20 0.94 12.02
C ALA A 162 -14.59 1.29 10.56
N THR A 163 -15.39 0.47 9.89
CA THR A 163 -15.90 0.74 8.53
C THR A 163 -16.74 2.01 8.46
N VAL A 164 -17.70 2.16 9.39
CA VAL A 164 -18.55 3.36 9.46
C VAL A 164 -17.72 4.59 9.80
N GLN A 165 -16.76 4.48 10.71
CA GLN A 165 -15.91 5.61 11.07
C GLN A 165 -15.00 6.02 9.92
N LYS A 166 -14.39 5.07 9.21
CA LYS A 166 -13.64 5.32 7.97
C LYS A 166 -14.49 6.09 6.97
N PHE A 167 -15.72 5.63 6.72
CA PHE A 167 -16.66 6.31 5.82
C PHE A 167 -16.94 7.74 6.27
N LYS A 168 -17.25 7.97 7.56
CA LYS A 168 -17.50 9.31 8.11
C LYS A 168 -16.27 10.23 7.97
N CYS A 169 -15.07 9.74 8.25
CA CYS A 169 -13.84 10.52 8.12
C CYS A 169 -13.56 10.87 6.66
N LEU A 170 -13.80 9.94 5.73
CA LEU A 170 -13.64 10.17 4.29
C LEU A 170 -14.63 11.22 3.77
N GLU A 171 -15.88 11.16 4.21
CA GLU A 171 -16.89 12.17 3.84
C GLU A 171 -16.55 13.56 4.38
N ARG A 172 -16.01 13.64 5.61
CA ARG A 172 -15.50 14.92 6.15
C ARG A 172 -14.34 15.46 5.31
N LEU A 173 -13.39 14.60 4.96
CA LEU A 173 -12.27 14.98 4.10
C LEU A 173 -12.77 15.52 2.75
N ARG A 174 -13.71 14.82 2.11
CA ARG A 174 -14.33 15.27 0.85
C ARG A 174 -14.99 16.64 0.99
N LYS A 175 -15.75 16.89 2.06
CA LYS A 175 -16.38 18.20 2.32
C LYS A 175 -15.34 19.31 2.51
N SER A 176 -14.24 19.03 3.22
CA SER A 176 -13.14 20.00 3.38
C SER A 176 -12.43 20.30 2.05
N LEU A 177 -12.42 19.34 1.12
CA LEU A 177 -11.84 19.50 -0.22
C LEU A 177 -12.80 20.17 -1.22
N GLN A 178 -14.13 20.11 -1.02
CA GLN A 178 -15.12 20.74 -1.93
C GLN A 178 -14.97 22.27 -2.05
N GLY A 179 -14.34 22.93 -1.06
CA GLY A 179 -13.98 24.36 -1.14
C GLY A 179 -12.73 24.65 -1.99
N PHE A 180 -11.98 23.62 -2.40
CA PHE A 180 -10.77 23.71 -3.21
C PHE A 180 -11.03 23.02 -4.55
N SER A 181 -11.49 23.78 -5.56
CA SER A 181 -11.78 23.23 -6.89
C SER A 181 -10.55 22.60 -7.56
N ILE A 182 -10.82 21.60 -8.39
CA ILE A 182 -9.96 20.58 -9.03
C ILE A 182 -8.85 21.14 -9.97
N HIS A 183 -8.55 22.45 -9.93
CA HIS A 183 -7.57 23.07 -10.82
C HIS A 183 -6.09 22.94 -10.38
N HIS A 184 -5.80 22.36 -9.21
CA HIS A 184 -4.43 22.30 -8.68
C HIS A 184 -3.74 20.92 -8.81
N PHE A 185 -4.43 19.89 -9.31
CA PHE A 185 -3.91 18.50 -9.37
C PHE A 185 -3.69 18.00 -10.81
N ARG A 186 -3.43 18.89 -11.77
CA ARG A 186 -3.10 18.52 -13.15
C ARG A 186 -1.60 18.52 -13.39
#